data_AF-A0A9W9WSK7-F1
#
_entry.id   AF-A0A9W9WSK7-F1
#
_cell.length_a   1.000
_cell.length_b   1.000
_cell.length_c   1.000
_cell.angle_alpha   90.00
_cell.angle_beta   90.00
_cell.angle_gamma   90.00
#
_symmetry.space_group_name_H-M   'P 1'
#
loop_
_entity.id
_entity.type
_entity.pdbx_description
1 polymer ?
#
loop_
_entity_poly.entity_id
_entity_poly.type
_entity_poly.pdbx_seq_one_letter_code
_entity_poly.pdbx_strand_id
1 'polypeptide(L)'
;MASLQDHSQPTSSEDLLIGTLLFQISVISSLASSEMSRKETEDYCNHAFQTFNWTEIKGSLKIAEDPQTAIGEESSARDLVVALLGQTYRLCPEPQRLPLLWNLADIFSPIAPGKAHRGSHVMTSGETSLSSPPSPGHSQPGRTTAHAVALHRYTSALHERGQRENKRLQRIEEQTITLDPPLFKVIVQYGNITCSGRARTKKEAAHLGAKEICRQLNETI
;
A
#
# COMPACT_ATOMS: atom_id res chain seq x y z
N MET A 1 -32.66 -2.31 27.26
CA MET A 1 -32.29 -3.43 26.37
C MET A 1 -32.75 -3.05 24.96
N ALA A 2 -31.84 -2.49 24.16
CA ALA A 2 -32.15 -2.07 22.79
C ALA A 2 -31.91 -3.26 21.85
N SER A 3 -32.97 -3.63 21.13
CA SER A 3 -33.00 -4.69 20.15
C SER A 3 -32.12 -4.31 18.95
N LEU A 4 -31.06 -5.09 18.70
CA LEU A 4 -30.30 -5.07 17.45
C LEU A 4 -31.21 -5.64 16.37
N GLN A 5 -31.89 -4.75 15.63
CA GLN A 5 -32.60 -5.12 14.42
C GLN A 5 -31.58 -5.50 13.34
N ASP A 6 -31.55 -6.80 13.07
CA ASP A 6 -31.49 -7.43 11.76
C ASP A 6 -31.31 -6.44 10.58
N HIS A 7 -30.09 -6.38 10.03
CA HIS A 7 -29.78 -5.71 8.77
C HIS A 7 -29.23 -6.75 7.78
N SER A 8 -29.98 -7.81 7.58
CA SER A 8 -29.89 -8.69 6.42
C SER A 8 -30.53 -7.96 5.22
N GLN A 9 -29.86 -6.93 4.69
CA GLN A 9 -30.25 -6.37 3.38
C GLN A 9 -29.63 -7.22 2.27
N PRO A 10 -30.41 -7.64 1.25
CA PRO A 10 -29.87 -8.23 0.05
C PRO A 10 -28.92 -7.23 -0.60
N THR A 11 -27.75 -7.69 -1.03
CA THR A 11 -26.73 -6.88 -1.70
C THR A 11 -27.39 -6.11 -2.85
N SER A 12 -27.50 -4.78 -2.72
CA SER A 12 -28.10 -3.96 -3.77
C SER A 12 -27.26 -4.11 -5.03
N SER A 13 -27.89 -4.35 -6.19
CA SER A 13 -27.19 -4.39 -7.49
C SER A 13 -26.34 -3.14 -7.73
N GLU A 14 -26.71 -2.02 -7.12
CA GLU A 14 -25.95 -0.78 -7.14
C GLU A 14 -24.64 -0.88 -6.34
N ASP A 15 -24.67 -1.48 -5.16
CA ASP A 15 -23.48 -1.64 -4.31
C ASP A 15 -22.47 -2.59 -4.95
N LEU A 16 -22.94 -3.64 -5.62
CA LEU A 16 -22.10 -4.53 -6.42
C LEU A 16 -21.42 -3.79 -7.59
N LEU A 17 -22.15 -2.91 -8.28
CA LEU A 17 -21.61 -2.12 -9.38
C LEU A 17 -20.55 -1.13 -8.87
N ILE A 18 -20.88 -0.37 -7.83
CA ILE A 18 -19.97 0.62 -7.23
C ILE A 18 -18.71 -0.09 -6.71
N GLY A 19 -18.86 -1.20 -5.98
CA GLY A 19 -17.74 -1.98 -5.47
C GLY A 19 -16.81 -2.48 -6.57
N THR A 20 -17.37 -2.96 -7.67
CA THR A 20 -16.59 -3.44 -8.83
C THR A 20 -15.77 -2.29 -9.43
N LEU A 21 -16.38 -1.11 -9.60
CA LEU A 21 -15.69 0.07 -10.11
C LEU A 21 -14.57 0.52 -9.17
N LEU A 22 -14.80 0.50 -7.85
CA LEU A 22 -13.78 0.85 -6.86
C LEU A 22 -12.58 -0.10 -6.92
N PHE A 23 -12.82 -1.41 -7.02
CA PHE A 23 -11.75 -2.38 -7.20
C PHE A 23 -10.94 -2.09 -8.46
N GLN A 24 -11.61 -1.87 -9.60
CA GLN A 24 -10.93 -1.55 -10.86
C GLN A 24 -10.10 -0.27 -10.76
N ILE A 25 -10.65 0.80 -10.17
CA ILE A 25 -9.93 2.06 -9.95
C ILE A 25 -8.70 1.84 -9.07
N SER A 26 -8.81 1.04 -8.01
CA SER A 26 -7.70 0.68 -7.13
C SER A 26 -6.59 -0.08 -7.88
N VAL A 27 -6.95 -1.08 -8.69
CA VAL A 27 -5.98 -1.82 -9.52
C VAL A 27 -5.32 -0.89 -10.54
N ILE A 28 -6.08 -0.08 -11.28
CA ILE A 28 -5.55 0.87 -12.27
C ILE A 28 -4.62 1.89 -11.60
N SER A 29 -4.99 2.39 -10.42
CA SER A 29 -4.16 3.32 -9.66
C SER A 29 -2.84 2.67 -9.25
N SER A 30 -2.85 1.39 -8.87
CA SER A 30 -1.63 0.62 -8.61
C SER A 30 -0.73 0.48 -9.86
N LEU A 31 -1.32 0.56 -11.05
CA LEU A 31 -0.61 0.44 -12.32
C LEU A 31 -0.14 1.78 -12.89
N ALA A 32 -0.46 2.93 -12.29
CA ALA A 32 -0.29 4.27 -12.88
C ALA A 32 1.10 4.59 -13.49
N SER A 33 2.21 4.04 -12.96
CA SER A 33 3.56 4.20 -13.55
C SER A 33 3.95 3.10 -14.56
N SER A 34 2.99 2.41 -15.19
CA SER A 34 3.20 1.23 -16.05
C SER A 34 2.84 1.65 -17.46
N GLU A 35 3.75 1.42 -18.40
CA GLU A 35 3.48 1.62 -19.82
C GLU A 35 2.64 0.44 -20.33
N MET A 36 1.37 0.41 -19.95
CA MET A 36 0.38 -0.55 -20.44
C MET A 36 -0.58 0.17 -21.37
N SER A 37 -0.91 -0.46 -22.50
CA SER A 37 -2.02 -0.01 -23.32
C SER A 37 -3.34 -0.14 -22.55
N ARG A 38 -4.36 0.56 -23.02
CA ARG A 38 -5.70 0.48 -22.44
C ARG A 38 -6.22 -0.97 -22.40
N LYS A 39 -6.03 -1.71 -23.50
CA LYS A 39 -6.49 -3.11 -23.61
C LYS A 39 -5.77 -4.02 -22.61
N GLU A 40 -4.45 -3.87 -22.47
CA GLU A 40 -3.67 -4.64 -21.48
C GLU A 40 -4.09 -4.30 -20.04
N THR A 41 -4.44 -3.04 -19.78
CA THR A 41 -4.94 -2.61 -18.46
C THR A 41 -6.30 -3.23 -18.16
N GLU A 42 -7.22 -3.24 -19.13
CA GLU A 42 -8.54 -3.86 -19.00
C GLU A 42 -8.41 -5.39 -18.81
N ASP A 43 -7.60 -6.05 -19.62
CA ASP A 43 -7.33 -7.49 -19.51
C ASP A 43 -6.71 -7.85 -18.15
N TYR A 44 -5.77 -7.02 -17.67
CA TYR A 44 -5.16 -7.20 -16.35
C TYR A 44 -6.16 -6.98 -15.22
N CYS A 45 -7.01 -5.95 -15.30
CA CYS A 45 -8.05 -5.72 -14.28
C CYS A 45 -9.05 -6.88 -14.22
N ASN A 46 -9.45 -7.41 -15.37
CA ASN A 46 -10.34 -8.57 -15.45
C ASN A 46 -9.68 -9.82 -14.86
N HIS A 47 -8.42 -10.08 -15.21
CA HIS A 47 -7.65 -11.18 -14.64
C HIS A 47 -7.51 -11.01 -13.12
N ALA A 48 -7.08 -9.83 -12.65
CA ALA A 48 -6.96 -9.52 -11.24
C ALA A 48 -8.28 -9.74 -10.50
N PHE A 49 -9.41 -9.29 -11.05
CA PHE A 49 -10.72 -9.48 -10.43
C PHE A 49 -11.11 -10.97 -10.32
N GLN A 50 -10.71 -11.80 -11.27
CA GLN A 50 -10.99 -13.24 -11.25
C GLN A 50 -10.07 -14.00 -10.30
N THR A 51 -8.80 -13.60 -10.19
CA THR A 51 -7.78 -14.35 -9.44
C THR A 51 -7.49 -13.79 -8.05
N PHE A 52 -8.14 -12.69 -7.66
CA PHE A 52 -7.93 -12.08 -6.35
C PHE A 52 -8.46 -12.99 -5.24
N ASN A 53 -7.77 -13.05 -4.10
CA ASN A 53 -8.13 -13.94 -3.00
C ASN A 53 -9.29 -13.36 -2.17
N TRP A 54 -10.50 -13.44 -2.73
CA TRP A 54 -11.72 -12.90 -2.12
C TRP A 54 -12.04 -13.54 -0.76
N THR A 55 -11.74 -14.82 -0.60
CA THR A 55 -11.99 -15.57 0.66
C THR A 55 -11.10 -15.07 1.79
N GLU A 56 -9.82 -14.79 1.51
CA GLU A 56 -8.90 -14.22 2.51
C GLU A 56 -9.33 -12.83 2.97
N ILE A 57 -9.78 -11.98 2.04
CA ILE A 57 -10.30 -10.65 2.38
C ILE A 57 -11.62 -10.73 3.14
N LYS A 58 -12.55 -11.61 2.74
CA LYS A 58 -13.79 -11.88 3.49
C LYS A 58 -13.48 -12.26 4.94
N GLY A 59 -12.54 -13.18 5.14
CA GLY A 59 -12.09 -13.61 6.47
C GLY A 59 -11.44 -12.48 7.28
N SER A 60 -10.57 -11.69 6.65
CA SER A 60 -9.90 -10.54 7.28
C SER A 60 -10.87 -9.45 7.73
N LEU A 61 -11.93 -9.22 6.94
CA LEU A 61 -12.98 -8.26 7.23
C LEU A 61 -14.04 -8.81 8.22
N LYS A 62 -13.91 -10.07 8.65
CA LYS A 62 -14.85 -10.77 9.54
C LYS A 62 -16.30 -10.63 9.08
N ILE A 63 -16.52 -10.70 7.77
CA ILE A 63 -17.88 -10.62 7.19
C ILE A 63 -18.61 -11.89 7.63
N ALA A 64 -19.65 -11.73 8.45
CA ALA A 64 -20.44 -12.83 8.95
C ALA A 64 -21.08 -13.62 7.79
N GLU A 65 -21.10 -14.94 7.92
CA GLU A 65 -21.81 -15.78 6.95
C GLU A 65 -23.31 -15.63 7.18
N ASP A 66 -24.04 -15.26 6.13
CA ASP A 66 -25.48 -15.43 6.12
C ASP A 66 -25.77 -16.92 5.87
N PRO A 67 -26.40 -17.65 6.81
CA PRO A 67 -26.62 -19.09 6.69
C PRO A 67 -27.48 -19.52 5.49
N GLN A 68 -28.01 -18.59 4.68
CA GLN A 68 -28.87 -18.90 3.54
C GLN A 68 -28.17 -18.93 2.16
N THR A 69 -26.90 -18.56 2.02
CA THR A 69 -26.21 -18.56 0.70
C THR A 69 -25.12 -19.63 0.59
N ALA A 70 -25.54 -20.89 0.53
CA ALA A 70 -24.67 -22.05 0.26
C ALA A 70 -24.57 -22.35 -1.25
N ILE A 71 -24.12 -21.38 -2.06
CA ILE A 71 -23.78 -21.60 -3.48
C ILE A 71 -22.44 -20.93 -3.78
N GLY A 72 -21.39 -21.75 -3.95
CA GLY A 72 -20.05 -21.35 -4.41
C GLY A 72 -19.31 -20.41 -3.45
N GLU A 73 -18.51 -20.94 -2.54
CA GLU A 73 -17.79 -20.19 -1.49
C GLU A 73 -16.97 -19.01 -2.02
N GLU A 74 -16.39 -19.11 -3.23
CA GLU A 74 -15.55 -18.06 -3.81
C GLU A 74 -16.36 -16.95 -4.53
N SER A 75 -17.38 -17.33 -5.31
CA SER A 75 -18.27 -16.34 -5.97
C SER A 75 -19.11 -15.60 -4.94
N SER A 76 -19.54 -16.27 -3.87
CA SER A 76 -20.23 -15.64 -2.74
C SER A 76 -19.30 -14.72 -1.94
N ALA A 77 -18.03 -15.09 -1.73
CA ALA A 77 -17.06 -14.21 -1.06
C ALA A 77 -16.77 -12.94 -1.87
N ARG A 78 -16.57 -13.07 -3.18
CA ARG A 78 -16.35 -11.92 -4.07
C ARG A 78 -17.53 -10.96 -4.00
N ASP A 79 -18.74 -11.45 -4.25
CA ASP A 79 -19.91 -10.59 -4.37
C ASP A 79 -20.22 -9.90 -3.01
N LEU A 80 -19.98 -10.57 -1.89
CA LEU A 80 -20.08 -9.97 -0.55
C LEU A 80 -19.03 -8.88 -0.30
N VAL A 81 -17.75 -9.13 -0.59
CA VAL A 81 -16.67 -8.15 -0.41
C VAL A 81 -16.90 -6.94 -1.32
N VAL A 82 -17.29 -7.18 -2.57
CA VAL A 82 -17.58 -6.13 -3.56
C VAL A 82 -18.79 -5.30 -3.13
N ALA A 83 -19.89 -5.93 -2.71
CA ALA A 83 -21.05 -5.20 -2.22
C ALA A 83 -20.71 -4.36 -0.97
N LEU A 84 -19.91 -4.90 -0.05
CA LEU A 84 -19.46 -4.18 1.14
C LEU A 84 -18.59 -2.97 0.78
N LEU A 85 -17.73 -3.06 -0.24
CA LEU A 85 -16.95 -1.92 -0.75
C LEU A 85 -17.88 -0.82 -1.28
N GLY A 86 -18.88 -1.18 -2.08
CA GLY A 86 -19.85 -0.23 -2.62
C GLY A 86 -20.66 0.45 -1.54
N GLN A 87 -21.15 -0.32 -0.57
CA GLN A 87 -21.88 0.21 0.59
C GLN A 87 -20.99 1.13 1.44
N THR A 88 -19.75 0.72 1.72
CA THR A 88 -18.78 1.52 2.48
C THR A 88 -18.55 2.87 1.80
N TYR A 89 -18.33 2.88 0.48
CA TYR A 89 -18.11 4.11 -0.27
C TYR A 89 -19.33 5.03 -0.28
N ARG A 90 -20.54 4.48 -0.43
CA ARG A 90 -21.79 5.24 -0.36
C ARG A 90 -22.00 5.89 1.00
N LEU A 91 -21.79 5.14 2.08
CA LEU A 91 -21.94 5.60 3.45
C LEU A 91 -20.78 6.50 3.90
N CYS A 92 -19.65 6.48 3.19
CA CYS A 92 -18.49 7.31 3.47
C CYS A 92 -18.76 8.79 3.14
N PRO A 93 -18.56 9.72 4.10
CA PRO A 93 -18.64 11.15 3.85
C PRO A 93 -17.63 11.60 2.78
N GLU A 94 -18.01 12.58 1.97
CA GLU A 94 -17.20 13.05 0.82
C GLU A 94 -15.71 13.30 1.14
N PRO A 95 -15.33 13.97 2.26
CA PRO A 95 -13.92 14.23 2.59
C PRO A 95 -13.08 12.97 2.81
N GLN A 96 -13.72 11.82 3.08
CA GLN A 96 -13.07 10.57 3.41
C GLN A 96 -13.02 9.58 2.23
N ARG A 97 -13.73 9.87 1.12
CA ARG A 97 -13.81 8.99 -0.05
C ARG A 97 -12.48 8.82 -0.77
N LEU A 98 -11.72 9.91 -0.95
CA LEU A 98 -10.38 9.84 -1.54
C LEU A 98 -9.42 9.04 -0.64
N PRO A 99 -9.26 9.34 0.67
CA PRO A 99 -8.46 8.50 1.56
C PRO A 99 -8.86 7.02 1.54
N LEU A 100 -10.16 6.71 1.45
CA LEU A 100 -10.64 5.34 1.30
C LEU A 100 -10.07 4.69 0.03
N LEU A 101 -10.21 5.34 -1.14
CA LEU A 101 -9.68 4.86 -2.42
C LEU A 101 -8.17 4.55 -2.38
N TRP A 102 -7.37 5.43 -1.74
CA TRP A 102 -5.93 5.22 -1.59
C TRP A 102 -5.61 3.99 -0.74
N ASN A 103 -6.32 3.78 0.37
CA ASN A 103 -6.13 2.60 1.20
C ASN A 103 -6.56 1.31 0.47
N LEU A 104 -7.61 1.38 -0.37
CA LEU A 104 -8.06 0.24 -1.17
C LEU A 104 -7.04 -0.14 -2.27
N ALA A 105 -6.33 0.84 -2.84
CA ALA A 105 -5.27 0.56 -3.82
C ALA A 105 -4.13 -0.28 -3.24
N ASP A 106 -3.78 -0.08 -1.97
CA ASP A 106 -2.77 -0.90 -1.28
C ASP A 106 -3.25 -2.33 -1.01
N ILE A 107 -4.55 -2.50 -0.73
CA ILE A 107 -5.17 -3.80 -0.42
C ILE A 107 -5.39 -4.62 -1.70
N PHE A 108 -5.83 -3.97 -2.77
CA PHE A 108 -6.22 -4.62 -4.03
C PHE A 108 -5.12 -4.62 -5.09
N SER A 109 -3.91 -4.12 -4.78
CA SER A 109 -2.76 -4.23 -5.66
C SER A 109 -2.47 -5.71 -5.94
N PRO A 110 -2.72 -6.23 -7.15
CA PRO A 110 -2.51 -7.64 -7.41
C PRO A 110 -1.00 -7.91 -7.45
N ILE A 111 -0.58 -9.06 -6.93
CA ILE A 111 0.80 -9.54 -7.09
C ILE A 111 0.99 -9.88 -8.57
N ALA A 112 1.47 -8.94 -9.37
CA ALA A 112 1.77 -9.19 -10.77
C ALA A 112 2.85 -10.30 -10.88
N PRO A 113 2.56 -11.42 -11.57
CA PRO A 113 3.57 -12.45 -11.81
C PRO A 113 4.60 -11.86 -12.76
N GLY A 114 5.85 -11.75 -12.31
CA GLY A 114 6.95 -11.15 -13.06
C GLY A 114 7.30 -9.70 -12.68
N LYS A 115 6.55 -9.06 -11.77
CA LYS A 115 7.02 -7.86 -11.07
C LYS A 115 7.33 -8.23 -9.63
N ALA A 116 8.62 -8.44 -9.32
CA ALA A 116 9.09 -8.10 -7.99
C ALA A 116 8.64 -6.66 -7.71
N HIS A 117 8.17 -6.42 -6.47
CA HIS A 117 7.64 -5.16 -5.97
C HIS A 117 8.09 -3.95 -6.79
N ARG A 118 7.12 -3.16 -7.27
CA ARG A 118 7.33 -1.87 -7.90
C ARG A 118 7.89 -0.84 -6.90
N GLY A 119 9.11 -1.07 -6.42
CA GLY A 119 10.14 -0.05 -6.42
C GLY A 119 10.86 -0.13 -7.77
N SER A 120 11.52 0.96 -8.16
CA SER A 120 12.40 1.06 -9.33
C SER A 120 11.74 1.39 -10.67
N HIS A 121 11.62 2.68 -10.97
CA HIS A 121 11.98 3.20 -12.28
C HIS A 121 12.64 4.56 -12.11
N VAL A 122 13.97 4.56 -11.95
CA VAL A 122 14.87 5.66 -12.33
C VAL A 122 15.04 5.57 -13.84
N MET A 123 14.81 6.69 -14.54
CA MET A 123 15.47 6.92 -15.80
C MET A 123 16.81 7.60 -15.51
N THR A 124 17.89 6.89 -15.86
CA THR A 124 19.27 7.36 -15.78
C THR A 124 19.64 8.04 -17.09
N SER A 125 20.16 9.26 -17.00
CA SER A 125 20.90 9.94 -18.07
C SER A 125 22.22 9.23 -18.35
N GLY A 126 22.66 9.24 -19.61
CA GLY A 126 23.99 8.82 -20.00
C GLY A 126 24.78 9.97 -20.61
N GLU A 127 26.03 10.13 -20.21
CA GLU A 127 27.18 10.50 -21.07
C GLU A 127 28.50 10.04 -20.39
N THR A 128 29.25 9.19 -21.14
CA THR A 128 30.73 9.05 -21.32
C THR A 128 31.71 9.52 -20.21
N SER A 129 32.85 8.89 -19.87
CA SER A 129 33.75 7.96 -20.58
C SER A 129 34.91 7.45 -19.68
N LEU A 130 35.38 6.23 -19.97
CA LEU A 130 36.78 5.71 -20.03
C LEU A 130 37.71 5.62 -18.78
N SER A 131 37.98 4.38 -18.31
CA SER A 131 39.27 3.63 -18.46
C SER A 131 39.54 2.64 -17.30
N SER A 132 39.85 1.38 -17.64
CA SER A 132 40.31 0.26 -16.76
C SER A 132 41.68 -0.25 -17.29
N PRO A 133 42.32 -1.37 -16.84
CA PRO A 133 42.29 -2.25 -15.63
C PRO A 133 43.78 -2.64 -15.18
N PRO A 134 44.17 -3.81 -14.55
CA PRO A 134 43.44 -4.95 -13.93
C PRO A 134 43.94 -5.52 -12.54
N SER A 135 42.97 -6.11 -11.78
CA SER A 135 42.85 -7.38 -10.99
C SER A 135 44.07 -8.18 -10.42
N PRO A 136 43.92 -9.16 -9.47
CA PRO A 136 42.70 -9.90 -9.05
C PRO A 136 42.51 -10.28 -7.55
N GLY A 137 41.26 -10.62 -7.18
CA GLY A 137 40.98 -11.79 -6.33
C GLY A 137 40.31 -11.56 -4.96
N HIS A 138 38.98 -11.71 -4.89
CA HIS A 138 38.28 -12.75 -4.09
C HIS A 138 36.76 -12.56 -4.13
N SER A 139 36.07 -13.67 -4.04
CA SER A 139 34.67 -13.93 -4.38
C SER A 139 33.63 -13.14 -3.57
N GLN A 140 32.68 -12.49 -4.26
CA GLN A 140 31.36 -12.13 -3.73
C GLN A 140 30.32 -12.20 -4.85
N PRO A 141 29.14 -12.81 -4.63
CA PRO A 141 28.15 -12.96 -5.69
C PRO A 141 27.45 -11.63 -5.97
N GLY A 142 27.56 -11.20 -7.23
CA GLY A 142 26.42 -10.69 -8.00
C GLY A 142 25.87 -9.31 -7.64
N ARG A 143 26.52 -8.27 -8.17
CA ARG A 143 25.93 -7.05 -8.78
C ARG A 143 24.51 -6.65 -8.33
N THR A 144 24.49 -5.62 -7.48
CA THR A 144 23.74 -4.36 -7.66
C THR A 144 22.48 -4.40 -8.53
N THR A 145 21.31 -4.39 -7.90
CA THR A 145 20.14 -3.63 -8.37
C THR A 145 19.99 -2.39 -7.48
N ALA A 146 20.44 -1.26 -8.03
CA ALA A 146 20.28 0.05 -7.43
C ALA A 146 18.80 0.44 -7.42
N HIS A 147 18.04 0.08 -6.38
CA HIS A 147 16.76 0.73 -6.04
C HIS A 147 16.13 0.39 -4.68
N ALA A 148 16.84 -0.30 -3.79
CA ALA A 148 16.48 -0.28 -2.38
C ALA A 148 16.94 1.07 -1.79
N VAL A 149 16.07 2.08 -1.82
CA VAL A 149 16.34 3.32 -1.06
C VAL A 149 16.53 2.89 0.38
N ALA A 150 17.77 3.01 0.86
CA ALA A 150 18.12 2.54 2.18
C ALA A 150 17.43 3.45 3.20
N LEU A 151 16.22 3.09 3.62
CA LEU A 151 15.30 3.94 4.40
C LEU A 151 15.94 4.49 5.68
N HIS A 152 16.96 3.81 6.21
CA HIS A 152 17.77 4.28 7.33
C HIS A 152 18.47 5.63 7.06
N ARG A 153 18.75 5.97 5.80
CA ARG A 153 19.40 7.24 5.41
C ARG A 153 18.56 8.46 5.80
N TYR A 154 17.23 8.37 5.72
CA TYR A 154 16.35 9.46 6.15
C TYR A 154 16.45 9.73 7.65
N THR A 155 16.46 8.67 8.46
CA THR A 155 16.66 8.82 9.91
C THR A 155 18.06 9.35 10.25
N SER A 156 19.10 8.94 9.50
CA SER A 156 20.46 9.46 9.69
C SER A 156 20.57 10.93 9.30
N ALA A 157 19.98 11.34 8.17
CA ALA A 157 19.98 12.72 7.71
C ALA A 157 19.27 13.66 8.71
N LEU A 158 18.09 13.27 9.20
CA LEU A 158 17.39 14.02 10.26
C LEU A 158 18.19 14.06 11.56
N HIS A 159 18.94 13.01 11.88
CA HIS A 159 19.81 13.01 13.06
C HIS A 159 20.95 14.02 12.91
N GLU A 160 21.65 14.00 11.78
CA GLU A 160 22.73 14.94 11.47
C GLU A 160 22.26 16.38 11.41
N ARG A 161 21.12 16.64 10.74
CA ARG A 161 20.49 17.96 10.76
C ARG A 161 20.03 18.36 12.16
N GLY A 162 19.52 17.41 12.93
CA GLY A 162 19.11 17.61 14.31
C GLY A 162 20.24 18.13 15.18
N GLN A 163 21.45 17.61 14.99
CA GLN A 163 22.65 18.10 15.67
C GLN A 163 22.98 19.55 15.27
N ARG A 164 22.83 19.91 13.99
CA ARG A 164 23.05 21.28 13.51
C ARG A 164 22.01 22.29 13.99
N GLU A 165 20.75 21.87 14.07
CA GLU A 165 19.61 22.74 14.42
C GLU A 165 19.19 22.67 15.89
N ASN A 166 19.91 21.88 16.72
CA ASN A 166 19.54 21.56 18.10
C ASN A 166 18.10 20.99 18.21
N LYS A 167 17.73 20.12 17.27
CA LYS A 167 16.44 19.42 17.20
C LYS A 167 16.64 17.92 17.29
N ARG A 168 15.66 17.19 17.82
CA ARG A 168 15.72 15.72 17.93
C ARG A 168 14.56 15.08 17.20
N LEU A 169 14.86 14.02 16.45
CA LEU A 169 13.84 13.10 15.93
C LEU A 169 13.29 12.25 17.08
N GLN A 170 11.98 12.30 17.31
CA GLN A 170 11.29 11.57 18.37
C GLN A 170 10.24 10.63 17.76
N ARG A 171 10.01 9.48 18.40
CA ARG A 171 8.84 8.64 18.15
C ARG A 171 7.81 9.00 19.20
N ILE A 172 6.70 9.58 18.77
CA ILE A 172 5.68 10.10 19.69
C ILE A 172 4.56 9.10 19.91
N GLU A 173 4.29 8.22 18.93
CA GLU A 173 3.25 7.21 19.04
C GLU A 173 3.58 5.98 18.18
N GLU A 174 3.27 4.80 18.71
CA GLU A 174 3.35 3.53 18.00
C GLU A 174 2.03 2.78 18.13
N GLN A 175 1.38 2.52 17.01
CA GLN A 175 0.12 1.81 16.94
C GLN A 175 0.30 0.51 16.17
N THR A 176 -0.17 -0.60 16.73
CA THR A 176 -0.30 -1.87 16.00
C THR A 176 -1.67 -1.87 15.33
N ILE A 177 -1.69 -1.97 14.01
CA ILE A 177 -2.91 -1.94 13.19
C ILE A 177 -3.45 -3.36 13.02
N THR A 178 -2.58 -4.29 12.61
CA THR A 178 -2.89 -5.71 12.45
C THR A 178 -1.74 -6.55 12.98
N LEU A 179 -2.03 -7.75 13.48
CA LEU A 179 -1.01 -8.70 13.95
C LEU A 179 -0.65 -9.75 12.89
N ASP A 180 -1.57 -10.07 11.98
CA ASP A 180 -1.35 -11.02 10.90
C ASP A 180 -2.16 -10.64 9.64
N PRO A 181 -1.50 -10.22 8.54
CA PRO A 181 -0.08 -9.88 8.48
C PRO A 181 0.20 -8.66 9.39
N PRO A 182 1.38 -8.58 10.03
CA PRO A 182 1.68 -7.50 10.97
C PRO A 182 1.77 -6.17 10.23
N LEU A 183 1.08 -5.15 10.76
CA LEU A 183 1.14 -3.78 10.27
C LEU A 183 1.19 -2.81 11.45
N PHE A 184 2.17 -1.92 11.43
CA PHE A 184 2.38 -0.91 12.45
C PHE A 184 2.30 0.47 11.83
N LYS A 185 1.74 1.43 12.57
CA LYS A 185 1.82 2.86 12.29
C LYS A 185 2.72 3.49 13.36
N VAL A 186 3.73 4.23 12.95
CA VAL A 186 4.60 4.98 13.87
C VAL A 186 4.55 6.44 13.50
N ILE A 187 4.25 7.28 14.49
CA ILE A 187 4.27 8.74 14.35
C ILE A 187 5.62 9.25 14.88
N VAL A 188 6.32 10.00 14.04
CA VAL A 188 7.60 10.62 14.34
C VAL A 188 7.49 12.13 14.28
N GLN A 189 8.22 12.81 15.16
CA GLN A 189 8.27 14.26 15.27
C GLN A 189 9.70 14.75 15.12
N TYR A 190 9.88 15.84 14.37
CA TYR A 190 11.14 16.56 14.23
C TYR A 190 10.86 18.06 14.31
N GLY A 191 11.19 18.66 15.46
CA GLY A 191 10.77 20.03 15.78
C GLY A 191 9.25 20.15 15.76
N ASN A 192 8.72 21.03 14.91
CA ASN A 192 7.28 21.26 14.78
C ASN A 192 6.60 20.37 13.72
N ILE A 193 7.38 19.54 13.01
CA ILE A 193 6.87 18.68 11.94
C ILE A 193 6.59 17.30 12.52
N THR A 194 5.40 16.79 12.24
CA THR A 194 4.97 15.45 12.66
C THR A 194 4.45 14.68 11.47
N CYS A 195 4.99 13.48 11.25
CA CYS A 195 4.58 12.60 10.16
C CYS A 195 4.42 11.18 10.67
N SER A 196 3.64 10.36 9.97
CA SER A 196 3.47 8.94 10.29
C SER A 196 3.89 8.06 9.13
N GLY A 197 4.52 6.92 9.42
CA GLY A 197 4.75 5.86 8.45
C GLY A 197 4.01 4.58 8.85
N ARG A 198 3.67 3.76 7.85
CA ARG A 198 3.02 2.45 8.03
C ARG A 198 3.88 1.36 7.39
N ALA A 199 4.20 0.30 8.12
CA ALA A 199 5.01 -0.81 7.62
C ALA A 199 4.80 -2.10 8.42
N ARG A 200 5.37 -3.21 7.93
CA ARG A 200 5.32 -4.52 8.61
C ARG A 200 6.14 -4.58 9.89
N THR A 201 7.07 -3.64 10.06
CA THR A 201 7.84 -3.50 11.29
C THR A 201 7.76 -2.06 11.79
N LYS A 202 7.76 -1.88 13.12
CA LYS A 202 7.83 -0.56 13.76
C LYS A 202 9.04 0.25 13.27
N LYS A 203 10.17 -0.42 13.03
CA LYS A 203 11.41 0.20 12.55
C LYS A 203 11.23 0.81 11.16
N GLU A 204 10.69 0.05 10.21
CA GLU A 204 10.40 0.55 8.86
C GLU A 204 9.34 1.65 8.88
N ALA A 205 8.31 1.51 9.70
CA ALA A 205 7.28 2.54 9.88
C ALA A 205 7.90 3.87 10.35
N ALA A 206 8.85 3.81 11.30
CA ALA A 206 9.59 5.00 11.73
C ALA A 206 10.45 5.60 10.60
N HIS A 207 11.12 4.78 9.79
CA HIS A 207 11.92 5.27 8.67
C HIS A 207 11.05 5.92 7.57
N LEU A 208 9.86 5.39 7.32
CA LEU A 208 8.90 5.98 6.40
C LEU A 208 8.36 7.32 6.92
N GLY A 209 8.09 7.41 8.22
CA GLY A 209 7.75 8.68 8.85
C GLY A 209 8.88 9.71 8.71
N ALA A 210 10.13 9.30 8.90
CA ALA A 210 11.30 10.17 8.72
C ALA A 210 11.47 10.63 7.26
N LYS A 211 11.25 9.73 6.28
CA LYS A 211 11.26 10.09 4.86
C LYS A 211 10.28 11.21 4.54
N GLU A 212 9.08 11.15 5.11
CA GLU A 212 8.06 12.17 4.89
C GLU A 212 8.43 13.52 5.53
N ILE A 213 9.09 13.50 6.70
CA ILE A 213 9.67 14.72 7.29
C ILE A 213 10.74 15.32 6.36
N CYS A 214 11.68 14.50 5.86
CA CYS A 214 12.70 14.98 4.91
C CYS A 214 12.07 15.58 3.66
N ARG A 215 10.99 14.98 3.15
CA ARG A 215 10.22 15.51 2.02
C ARG A 215 9.64 16.90 2.34
N GLN A 216 9.06 17.11 3.52
CA GLN A 216 8.53 18.41 3.93
C GLN A 216 9.63 19.45 4.20
N LEU A 217 10.81 19.01 4.61
CA LEU A 217 11.99 19.85 4.80
C LEU A 217 12.75 20.15 3.50
N ASN A 218 12.27 19.66 2.34
CA ASN A 218 12.94 19.70 1.05
C ASN A 218 14.40 19.20 1.11
N GLU A 219 14.66 18.17 1.92
CA GLU A 219 15.97 17.54 1.99
C GLU A 219 16.16 16.53 0.88
N THR A 220 17.16 16.79 0.03
CA THR A 220 17.64 15.84 -0.97
C THR A 220 18.62 14.88 -0.29
N ILE A 221 18.23 13.60 -0.16
CA ILE A 221 18.99 12.51 0.50
C ILE A 221 19.23 11.37 -0.49
#